data_AF-A0A951N7Y3-F1
#
_entry.id   AF-A0A951N7Y3-F1
#
_cell.length_a   1.000
_cell.length_b   1.000
_cell.length_c   1.000
_cell.angle_alpha   90.00
_cell.angle_beta   90.00
_cell.angle_gamma   90.00
#
_symmetry.space_group_name_H-M   'P 1'
#
loop_
_entity.id
_entity.type
_entity.pdbx_description
1 polymer ?
#
loop_
_entity_poly.entity_id
_entity_poly.type
_entity_poly.pdbx_seq_one_letter_code
_entity_poly.pdbx_strand_id
1 'polypeptide(L)'
;MRANPFSLKAFSPANQVFAKLTHQTIEIHRLDGTLLQTLKLSGPEVNEAAFSPDGQLLTARTSQGETRVWNVKTGQQLAQLKATNPSKRASFRHFSRDLPKSLVFSPNNSLLALAETPGTKNLVEVWSLGNTPRRVASLSQSERVSTMAFSPDNRALVCGSAGGSLRWYDVATQKMKAEVRNGSAMVWDIVFTPQGLVVGERGQSPATLTLYDVPSIRNSAQRPGGQKPLLQKKTQIASGLHIAMWDKLAISPQGRFFATASYSGAREIVVGHLSTGVPLARLEVDMFRVESIAFSPDGTRLTCIGHSMANGQMQVVSYRRPTPEKQTR
;
A
#
# COMPACT_ATOMS: atom_id res chain seq x y z
N MET A 1 -13.39 -9.94 -23.05
CA MET A 1 -12.70 -9.54 -21.80
C MET A 1 -11.30 -10.13 -21.82
N ARG A 2 -10.28 -9.38 -22.27
CA ARG A 2 -8.89 -9.81 -22.16
C ARG A 2 -8.36 -9.31 -20.81
N ALA A 3 -8.15 -10.19 -19.83
CA ALA A 3 -7.31 -9.81 -18.70
C ALA A 3 -5.90 -9.59 -19.24
N ASN A 4 -5.31 -8.46 -18.85
CA ASN A 4 -3.99 -8.05 -19.30
C ASN A 4 -2.97 -9.10 -18.79
N PRO A 5 -2.22 -9.78 -19.66
CA PRO A 5 -1.61 -11.07 -19.31
C PRO A 5 -0.53 -11.01 -18.24
N PHE A 6 0.01 -9.84 -17.88
CA PHE A 6 1.04 -9.71 -16.85
C PHE A 6 0.85 -8.40 -16.09
N SER A 7 0.45 -8.47 -14.82
CA SER A 7 0.52 -7.31 -13.94
C SER A 7 1.25 -7.70 -12.66
N LEU A 8 2.25 -6.91 -12.30
CA LEU A 8 2.87 -6.98 -11.00
C LEU A 8 1.83 -6.57 -9.96
N LYS A 9 1.68 -7.35 -8.89
CA LYS A 9 0.74 -7.01 -7.81
C LYS A 9 1.39 -6.86 -6.45
N ALA A 10 2.54 -7.49 -6.23
CA ALA A 10 3.25 -7.40 -4.97
C ALA A 10 4.76 -7.35 -5.16
N PHE A 11 5.43 -6.55 -4.34
CA PHE A 11 6.89 -6.53 -4.23
C PHE A 11 7.27 -6.75 -2.76
N SER A 12 8.26 -7.62 -2.51
CA SER A 12 8.89 -7.78 -1.20
C SER A 12 10.32 -7.25 -1.26
N PRO A 13 10.57 -6.03 -0.75
CA PRO A 13 11.91 -5.45 -0.71
C PRO A 13 12.87 -6.27 0.15
N ALA A 14 12.37 -6.85 1.24
CA ALA A 14 13.18 -7.62 2.17
C ALA A 14 13.77 -8.88 1.52
N ASN A 15 12.96 -9.61 0.76
CA ASN A 15 13.36 -10.85 0.12
C ASN A 15 13.88 -10.65 -1.31
N GLN A 16 13.89 -9.42 -1.81
CA GLN A 16 14.25 -9.08 -3.20
C GLN A 16 13.49 -9.93 -4.23
N VAL A 17 12.19 -10.09 -4.00
CA VAL A 17 11.29 -10.83 -4.88
C VAL A 17 10.06 -10.02 -5.24
N PHE A 18 9.43 -10.39 -6.34
CA PHE A 18 8.18 -9.82 -6.79
C PHE A 18 7.20 -10.91 -7.23
N ALA A 19 5.90 -10.64 -7.10
CA ALA A 19 4.84 -11.54 -7.51
C ALA A 19 4.14 -10.98 -8.74
N LYS A 20 4.22 -11.76 -9.82
CA LYS A 20 3.60 -11.50 -11.11
C LYS A 20 2.37 -12.38 -11.24
N LEU A 21 1.22 -11.76 -11.49
CA LEU A 21 -0.02 -12.50 -11.71
C LEU A 21 -0.25 -12.75 -13.18
N THR A 22 -0.59 -14.00 -13.47
CA THR A 22 -1.15 -14.46 -14.74
C THR A 22 -2.64 -14.77 -14.53
N HIS A 23 -3.33 -15.21 -15.58
CA HIS A 23 -4.73 -15.63 -15.48
C HIS A 23 -4.98 -16.76 -14.47
N GLN A 24 -4.01 -17.64 -14.25
CA GLN A 24 -4.20 -18.89 -13.50
C GLN A 24 -3.11 -19.17 -12.45
N THR A 25 -2.07 -18.34 -12.41
CA THR A 25 -0.94 -18.54 -11.51
C THR A 25 -0.45 -17.24 -10.92
N ILE A 26 0.23 -17.36 -9.79
CA ILE A 26 1.13 -16.32 -9.29
C ILE A 26 2.54 -16.83 -9.41
N GLU A 27 3.34 -16.13 -10.20
CA GLU A 27 4.75 -16.40 -10.38
C GLU A 27 5.54 -15.51 -9.43
N ILE A 28 6.39 -16.12 -8.61
CA ILE A 28 7.28 -15.41 -7.69
C ILE A 28 8.67 -15.41 -8.32
N HIS A 29 9.20 -14.23 -8.58
CA HIS A 29 10.50 -14.04 -9.21
C HIS A 29 11.44 -13.28 -8.28
N ARG A 30 12.75 -13.53 -8.42
CA ARG A 30 13.77 -12.58 -7.94
C ARG A 30 13.77 -11.32 -8.79
N LEU A 31 14.37 -10.26 -8.27
CA LEU A 31 14.58 -9.01 -9.01
C LEU A 31 15.40 -9.16 -10.30
N ASP A 32 16.21 -10.20 -10.43
CA ASP A 32 16.95 -10.53 -11.67
C ASP A 32 16.09 -11.24 -12.73
N GLY A 33 14.81 -11.50 -12.43
CA GLY A 33 13.87 -12.20 -13.32
C GLY A 33 13.79 -13.71 -13.10
N THR A 34 14.67 -14.31 -12.29
CA THR A 34 14.67 -15.75 -12.01
C THR A 34 13.35 -16.17 -11.37
N LEU A 35 12.64 -17.11 -11.99
CA LEU A 35 11.44 -17.72 -11.44
C LEU A 35 11.81 -18.62 -10.25
N LEU A 36 11.23 -18.36 -9.08
CA LEU A 36 11.46 -19.13 -7.85
C LEU A 36 10.34 -20.11 -7.55
N GLN A 37 9.10 -19.70 -7.77
CA GLN A 37 7.93 -20.48 -7.39
C GLN A 37 6.72 -20.12 -8.25
N THR A 38 5.86 -21.11 -8.50
CA THR A 38 4.58 -20.91 -9.19
C THR A 38 3.43 -21.40 -8.31
N LEU A 39 2.59 -20.48 -7.87
CA LEU A 39 1.40 -20.77 -7.07
C LEU A 39 0.21 -20.93 -8.02
N LYS A 40 -0.43 -22.10 -8.01
CA LYS A 40 -1.63 -22.33 -8.83
C LYS A 40 -2.85 -21.67 -8.21
N LEU A 41 -3.57 -20.91 -9.02
CA LEU A 41 -4.85 -20.30 -8.69
C LEU A 41 -5.97 -21.03 -9.43
N SER A 42 -6.64 -21.97 -8.75
CA SER A 42 -7.87 -22.56 -9.27
C SER A 42 -9.05 -21.65 -8.91
N GLY A 43 -9.66 -20.91 -9.84
CA GLY A 43 -10.86 -20.12 -9.53
C GLY A 43 -10.96 -18.74 -10.20
N PRO A 44 -11.71 -17.79 -9.59
CA PRO A 44 -11.98 -16.48 -10.18
C PRO A 44 -10.72 -15.62 -10.34
N GLU A 45 -10.76 -14.68 -11.29
CA GLU A 45 -9.70 -13.71 -11.58
C GLU A 45 -9.21 -13.01 -10.29
N VAL A 46 -7.89 -13.00 -10.10
CA VAL A 46 -7.23 -12.34 -8.97
C VAL A 46 -6.93 -10.89 -9.32
N ASN A 47 -7.33 -9.98 -8.43
CA ASN A 47 -7.19 -8.55 -8.65
C ASN A 47 -5.98 -7.95 -7.93
N GLU A 48 -5.59 -8.53 -6.80
CA GLU A 48 -4.57 -7.99 -5.90
C GLU A 48 -3.82 -9.11 -5.18
N ALA A 49 -2.55 -8.87 -4.89
CA ALA A 49 -1.73 -9.75 -4.07
C ALA A 49 -0.80 -8.90 -3.20
N ALA A 50 -0.36 -9.44 -2.06
CA ALA A 50 0.65 -8.81 -1.21
C ALA A 50 1.49 -9.85 -0.50
N PHE A 51 2.77 -9.54 -0.29
CA PHE A 51 3.61 -10.31 0.62
C PHE A 51 3.37 -9.86 2.06
N SER A 52 3.54 -10.78 3.01
CA SER A 52 3.75 -10.40 4.41
C SER A 52 5.07 -9.62 4.55
N PRO A 53 5.22 -8.78 5.59
CA PRO A 53 6.46 -8.06 5.88
C PRO A 53 7.72 -8.94 5.94
N ASP A 54 7.63 -10.16 6.48
CA ASP A 54 8.72 -11.15 6.46
C ASP A 54 8.89 -11.87 5.11
N GLY A 55 7.96 -11.63 4.17
CA GLY A 55 7.83 -12.25 2.86
C GLY A 55 7.72 -13.77 2.87
N GLN A 56 7.35 -14.37 4.01
CA GLN A 56 7.09 -15.81 4.13
C GLN A 56 5.70 -16.18 3.62
N LEU A 57 4.76 -15.23 3.65
CA LEU A 57 3.41 -15.40 3.17
C LEU A 57 3.16 -14.54 1.93
N LEU A 58 2.31 -15.05 1.05
CA LEU A 58 1.68 -14.29 -0.01
C LEU A 58 0.18 -14.41 0.13
N THR A 59 -0.53 -13.28 0.09
CA THR A 59 -1.98 -13.24 -0.07
C THR A 59 -2.34 -12.91 -1.50
N ALA A 60 -3.47 -13.45 -1.97
CA ALA A 60 -4.06 -13.06 -3.24
C ALA A 60 -5.57 -13.01 -3.13
N ARG A 61 -6.17 -11.88 -3.55
CA ARG A 61 -7.60 -11.64 -3.45
C ARG A 61 -8.28 -11.67 -4.82
N THR A 62 -9.30 -12.51 -4.91
CA THR A 62 -10.12 -12.67 -6.12
C THR A 62 -11.13 -11.56 -6.26
N SER A 63 -11.63 -11.39 -7.48
CA SER A 63 -12.78 -10.53 -7.81
C SER A 63 -14.07 -10.87 -7.06
N GLN A 64 -14.17 -12.05 -6.47
CA GLN A 64 -15.31 -12.50 -5.68
C GLN A 64 -15.13 -12.26 -4.16
N GLY A 65 -14.06 -11.57 -3.74
CA GLY A 65 -13.79 -11.27 -2.33
C GLY A 65 -13.18 -12.44 -1.55
N GLU A 66 -12.84 -13.54 -2.22
CA GLU A 66 -12.06 -14.63 -1.62
C GLU A 66 -10.59 -14.24 -1.55
N THR A 67 -9.98 -14.32 -0.36
CA THR A 67 -8.54 -14.11 -0.15
C THR A 67 -7.88 -15.43 0.20
N ARG A 68 -6.88 -15.84 -0.57
CA ARG A 68 -6.07 -17.02 -0.28
C ARG A 68 -4.72 -16.62 0.27
N VAL A 69 -4.15 -17.49 1.09
CA VAL A 69 -2.84 -17.29 1.73
C VAL A 69 -1.96 -18.49 1.43
N TRP A 70 -0.74 -18.23 0.97
CA TRP A 70 0.26 -19.26 0.69
C TRP A 70 1.52 -19.05 1.51
N ASN A 71 2.17 -20.16 1.85
CA ASN A 71 3.58 -20.13 2.20
C ASN A 71 4.41 -19.97 0.92
N VAL A 72 5.21 -18.91 0.86
CA VAL A 72 6.04 -18.55 -0.31
C VAL A 72 7.08 -19.61 -0.61
N LYS A 73 7.70 -20.19 0.42
CA LYS A 73 8.79 -21.18 0.27
C LYS A 73 8.27 -22.53 -0.21
N THR A 74 7.21 -23.04 0.42
CA THR A 74 6.69 -24.38 0.13
C THR A 74 5.67 -24.39 -1.02
N GLY A 75 5.08 -23.24 -1.35
CA GLY A 75 3.99 -23.13 -2.30
C GLY A 75 2.64 -23.66 -1.78
N GLN A 76 2.59 -24.10 -0.53
CA GLN A 76 1.37 -24.64 0.08
C GLN A 76 0.37 -23.52 0.37
N GLN A 77 -0.89 -23.72 -0.04
CA GLN A 77 -1.99 -22.87 0.39
C GLN A 77 -2.31 -23.17 1.85
N LEU A 78 -2.15 -22.17 2.72
CA LEU A 78 -2.38 -22.29 4.17
C LEU A 78 -3.82 -21.93 4.55
N ALA A 79 -4.44 -21.02 3.81
CA ALA A 79 -5.76 -20.50 4.18
C ALA A 79 -6.59 -20.06 2.98
N GLN A 80 -7.90 -20.10 3.16
CA GLN A 80 -8.89 -19.50 2.28
C GLN A 80 -9.86 -18.68 3.15
N LEU A 81 -9.75 -17.36 3.07
CA LEU A 81 -10.55 -16.41 3.83
C LEU A 81 -11.71 -15.95 2.94
N LYS A 82 -12.93 -16.23 3.38
CA LYS A 82 -14.15 -15.84 2.68
C LYS A 82 -14.78 -14.67 3.43
N ALA A 83 -15.01 -13.56 2.71
CA ALA A 83 -15.73 -12.42 3.25
C ALA A 83 -17.17 -12.83 3.66
N THR A 84 -17.72 -12.15 4.67
CA THR A 84 -19.04 -12.48 5.24
C THR A 84 -20.19 -12.42 4.23
N ASN A 85 -20.05 -11.58 3.20
CA ASN A 85 -21.05 -11.46 2.14
C ASN A 85 -20.35 -11.06 0.84
N PRO A 86 -19.83 -12.04 0.07
CA PRO A 86 -19.13 -11.75 -1.17
C PRO A 86 -20.14 -11.10 -2.12
N SER A 87 -20.01 -9.79 -2.36
CA SER A 87 -20.88 -9.16 -3.32
C SER A 87 -20.55 -9.70 -4.71
N LYS A 88 -21.53 -10.33 -5.36
CA LYS A 88 -21.46 -10.71 -6.79
C LYS A 88 -21.20 -9.50 -7.70
N ARG A 89 -21.37 -8.30 -7.16
CA ARG A 89 -21.10 -6.98 -7.75
C ARG A 89 -19.96 -6.21 -7.06
N ALA A 90 -19.06 -6.85 -6.28
CA ALA A 90 -17.76 -6.23 -5.89
C ALA A 90 -16.88 -6.14 -7.14
N SER A 91 -17.38 -5.46 -8.16
CA SER A 91 -16.58 -4.96 -9.22
C SER A 91 -15.76 -3.83 -8.61
N PHE A 92 -14.62 -4.19 -8.02
CA PHE A 92 -13.46 -3.32 -7.99
C PHE A 92 -13.09 -2.81 -9.41
N ARG A 93 -13.79 -3.27 -10.46
CA ARG A 93 -13.76 -2.80 -11.86
C ARG A 93 -13.96 -1.30 -12.07
N HIS A 94 -14.58 -0.55 -11.14
CA HIS A 94 -14.86 0.88 -11.38
C HIS A 94 -13.75 1.85 -10.98
N PHE A 95 -12.63 1.38 -10.41
CA PHE A 95 -11.40 2.16 -10.38
C PHE A 95 -10.35 1.40 -11.18
N SER A 96 -10.02 1.98 -12.33
CA SER A 96 -9.04 1.51 -13.30
C SER A 96 -7.79 0.94 -12.63
N ARG A 97 -7.51 -0.35 -12.86
CA ARG A 97 -6.18 -1.04 -12.97
C ARG A 97 -5.09 -0.82 -11.90
N ASP A 98 -5.25 0.09 -10.96
CA ASP A 98 -4.38 0.49 -9.86
C ASP A 98 -5.28 0.62 -8.63
N LEU A 99 -5.56 -0.52 -7.98
CA LEU A 99 -6.37 -0.49 -6.78
C LEU A 99 -5.51 0.08 -5.63
N PRO A 100 -6.07 1.01 -4.83
CA PRO A 100 -5.43 1.44 -3.59
C PRO A 100 -5.40 0.26 -2.59
N LYS A 101 -4.45 0.29 -1.63
CA LYS A 101 -4.07 -0.86 -0.76
C LYS A 101 -5.27 -1.44 0.00
N SER A 102 -5.97 -2.37 -0.62
CA SER A 102 -7.24 -2.90 -0.11
C SER A 102 -7.05 -4.15 0.74
N LEU A 103 -5.80 -4.63 0.83
CA LEU A 103 -5.34 -5.60 1.79
C LEU A 103 -3.96 -5.22 2.35
N VAL A 104 -3.80 -5.31 3.67
CA VAL A 104 -2.53 -4.99 4.34
C VAL A 104 -2.25 -5.92 5.51
N PHE A 105 -1.00 -6.38 5.61
CA PHE A 105 -0.50 -7.12 6.77
C PHE A 105 -0.10 -6.18 7.89
N SER A 106 -0.24 -6.63 9.14
CA SER A 106 0.41 -5.97 10.27
C SER A 106 1.93 -6.21 10.23
N PRO A 107 2.75 -5.24 10.67
CA PRO A 107 4.22 -5.37 10.69
C PRO A 107 4.76 -6.64 11.36
N ASN A 108 4.06 -7.16 12.39
CA ASN A 108 4.42 -8.40 13.08
C ASN A 108 3.89 -9.69 12.39
N ASN A 109 3.34 -9.59 11.19
CA ASN A 109 2.76 -10.68 10.39
C ASN A 109 1.55 -11.40 11.03
N SER A 110 1.04 -10.95 12.18
CA SER A 110 0.00 -11.68 12.92
C SER A 110 -1.42 -11.41 12.41
N LEU A 111 -1.64 -10.26 11.76
CA LEU A 111 -2.94 -9.81 11.27
C LEU A 111 -2.91 -9.44 9.79
N LEU A 112 -4.06 -9.60 9.14
CA LEU A 112 -4.36 -9.14 7.79
C LEU A 112 -5.66 -8.34 7.82
N ALA A 113 -5.63 -7.09 7.36
CA ALA A 113 -6.82 -6.28 7.17
C ALA A 113 -7.26 -6.32 5.71
N LEU A 114 -8.55 -6.50 5.48
CA LEU A 114 -9.19 -6.58 4.16
C LEU A 114 -10.31 -5.54 4.09
N ALA A 115 -10.21 -4.61 3.13
CA ALA A 115 -11.26 -3.65 2.85
C ALA A 115 -12.35 -4.30 2.00
N GLU A 116 -13.53 -4.44 2.58
CA GLU A 116 -14.67 -5.12 1.98
C GLU A 116 -15.80 -4.13 1.69
N THR A 117 -16.52 -4.36 0.59
CA THR A 117 -17.72 -3.59 0.25
C THR A 117 -18.89 -4.55 -0.04
N PRO A 118 -19.37 -5.30 0.97
CA PRO A 118 -20.49 -6.19 0.77
C PRO A 118 -21.78 -5.40 0.53
N GLY A 119 -22.23 -5.36 -0.73
CA GLY A 119 -23.46 -4.67 -1.11
C GLY A 119 -23.32 -3.15 -0.96
N THR A 120 -24.05 -2.58 -0.01
CA THR A 120 -24.04 -1.13 0.31
C THR A 120 -23.23 -0.77 1.55
N LYS A 121 -22.69 -1.77 2.27
CA LYS A 121 -21.91 -1.53 3.48
C LYS A 121 -20.42 -1.44 3.15
N ASN A 122 -19.73 -0.48 3.76
CA ASN A 122 -18.28 -0.39 3.72
C ASN A 122 -17.74 -0.94 5.05
N LEU A 123 -16.85 -1.92 5.01
CA LEU A 123 -16.25 -2.48 6.20
C LEU A 123 -14.79 -2.87 6.00
N VAL A 124 -14.06 -3.02 7.09
CA VAL A 124 -12.73 -3.64 7.10
C VAL A 124 -12.79 -4.88 7.97
N GLU A 125 -12.52 -6.05 7.40
CA GLU A 125 -12.35 -7.27 8.18
C GLU A 125 -10.90 -7.41 8.59
N VAL A 126 -10.66 -7.73 9.86
CA VAL A 126 -9.31 -8.03 10.37
C VAL A 126 -9.25 -9.51 10.70
N TRP A 127 -8.27 -10.20 10.13
CA TRP A 127 -8.06 -11.63 10.25
C TRP A 127 -6.76 -11.91 10.99
N SER A 128 -6.78 -12.86 11.93
CA SER A 128 -5.57 -13.46 12.47
C SER A 128 -5.19 -14.66 11.62
N LEU A 129 -3.92 -14.75 11.23
CA LEU A 129 -3.39 -15.79 10.34
C LEU A 129 -2.58 -16.86 11.09
N GLY A 130 -2.86 -17.08 12.38
CA GLY A 130 -2.26 -18.18 13.15
C GLY A 130 -2.65 -19.56 12.59
N ASN A 131 -2.35 -20.63 13.34
CA ASN A 131 -2.63 -22.03 12.93
C ASN A 131 -4.05 -22.24 12.39
N THR A 132 -5.03 -21.55 12.97
CA THR A 132 -6.40 -21.49 12.47
C THR A 132 -6.73 -20.05 12.10
N PRO A 133 -6.73 -19.71 10.80
CA PRO A 133 -7.11 -18.39 10.33
C PRO A 133 -8.54 -18.06 10.75
N ARG A 134 -8.73 -16.92 11.43
CA ARG A 134 -10.07 -16.49 11.88
C ARG A 134 -10.21 -14.98 11.83
N ARG A 135 -11.43 -14.53 11.54
CA ARG A 135 -11.77 -13.11 11.65
C ARG A 135 -11.81 -12.73 13.12
N VAL A 136 -11.07 -11.68 13.46
CA VAL A 136 -11.01 -11.13 14.83
C VAL A 136 -11.76 -9.81 14.97
N ALA A 137 -11.94 -9.05 13.88
CA ALA A 137 -12.72 -7.80 13.90
C ALA A 137 -13.48 -7.57 12.59
N SER A 138 -14.56 -6.78 12.68
CA SER A 138 -15.29 -6.22 11.54
C SER A 138 -15.58 -4.75 11.82
N LEU A 139 -14.85 -3.85 11.15
CA LEU A 139 -14.84 -2.43 11.43
C LEU A 139 -15.69 -1.67 10.41
N SER A 140 -16.85 -1.16 10.83
CA SER A 140 -17.75 -0.39 9.97
C SER A 140 -17.11 0.93 9.52
N GLN A 141 -17.27 1.24 8.23
CA GLN A 141 -16.75 2.44 7.58
C GLN A 141 -17.93 3.29 7.07
N SER A 142 -17.83 4.62 7.16
CA SER A 142 -18.84 5.55 6.65
C SER A 142 -18.81 5.63 5.13
N GLU A 143 -17.63 5.43 4.56
CA GLU A 143 -17.33 5.61 3.14
C GLU A 143 -16.48 4.44 2.65
N ARG A 144 -16.41 4.30 1.32
CA ARG A 144 -15.58 3.27 0.70
C ARG A 144 -14.12 3.48 1.09
N VAL A 145 -13.51 2.44 1.67
CA VAL A 145 -12.08 2.43 1.99
C VAL A 145 -11.29 2.36 0.70
N SER A 146 -10.40 3.31 0.53
CA SER A 146 -9.43 3.34 -0.55
C SER A 146 -8.12 2.73 -0.08
N THR A 147 -7.60 3.10 1.09
CA THR A 147 -6.28 2.62 1.55
C THR A 147 -6.27 2.33 3.04
N MET A 148 -5.32 1.52 3.47
CA MET A 148 -5.14 1.14 4.87
C MET A 148 -3.66 1.05 5.23
N ALA A 149 -3.34 1.23 6.51
CA ALA A 149 -2.02 0.94 7.05
C ALA A 149 -2.10 0.57 8.54
N PHE A 150 -1.38 -0.48 8.94
CA PHE A 150 -1.10 -0.74 10.35
C PHE A 150 0.04 0.16 10.83
N SER A 151 -0.02 0.60 12.08
CA SER A 151 1.10 1.31 12.71
C SER A 151 2.30 0.38 12.92
N PRO A 152 3.56 0.90 12.89
CA PRO A 152 4.77 0.11 13.08
C PRO A 152 4.81 -0.66 14.40
N ASP A 153 4.13 -0.15 15.43
CA ASP A 153 4.01 -0.78 16.75
C ASP A 153 2.86 -1.81 16.85
N ASN A 154 2.14 -2.07 15.75
CA ASN A 154 0.99 -2.98 15.64
C ASN A 154 -0.23 -2.62 16.50
N ARG A 155 -0.28 -1.40 17.06
CA ARG A 155 -1.37 -1.00 17.97
C ARG A 155 -2.52 -0.28 17.29
N ALA A 156 -2.32 0.19 16.06
CA ALA A 156 -3.34 0.91 15.31
C ALA A 156 -3.49 0.40 13.87
N LEU A 157 -4.71 0.58 13.36
CA LEU A 157 -5.04 0.49 11.94
C LEU A 157 -5.66 1.83 11.53
N VAL A 158 -5.11 2.45 10.49
CA VAL A 158 -5.70 3.66 9.89
C VAL A 158 -6.28 3.29 8.53
N CYS A 159 -7.52 3.71 8.30
CA CYS A 159 -8.24 3.53 7.05
C CYS A 159 -8.48 4.90 6.40
N GLY A 160 -8.06 5.06 5.15
CA GLY A 160 -8.39 6.20 4.30
C GLY A 160 -9.59 5.90 3.41
N SER A 161 -10.46 6.88 3.20
CA SER A 161 -11.64 6.74 2.35
C SER A 161 -11.54 7.51 1.03
N ALA A 162 -12.38 7.09 0.08
CA ALA A 162 -12.60 7.80 -1.17
C ALA A 162 -13.20 9.21 -0.97
N GLY A 163 -13.82 9.48 0.19
CA GLY A 163 -14.40 10.78 0.55
C GLY A 163 -13.51 11.67 1.42
N GLY A 164 -12.23 11.32 1.60
CA GLY A 164 -11.28 12.15 2.36
C GLY A 164 -11.28 11.93 3.86
N SER A 165 -11.96 10.91 4.37
CA SER A 165 -11.91 10.54 5.79
C SER A 165 -10.71 9.65 6.10
N LEU A 166 -10.13 9.87 7.27
CA LEU A 166 -9.13 9.04 7.92
C LEU A 166 -9.73 8.54 9.21
N ARG A 167 -9.91 7.22 9.33
CA ARG A 167 -10.41 6.58 10.55
C ARG A 167 -9.32 5.78 11.22
N TRP A 168 -9.13 6.03 12.51
CA TRP A 168 -8.16 5.35 13.35
C TRP A 168 -8.86 4.34 14.23
N TYR A 169 -8.37 3.09 14.22
CA TYR A 169 -8.80 2.02 15.11
C TYR A 169 -7.67 1.55 16.01
N ASP A 170 -8.01 1.24 17.26
CA ASP A 170 -7.14 0.49 18.15
C ASP A 170 -7.26 -1.00 17.87
N VAL A 171 -6.14 -1.66 17.62
CA VAL A 171 -6.13 -3.07 17.19
C VAL A 171 -6.59 -4.02 18.30
N ALA A 172 -6.21 -3.74 19.55
CA ALA A 172 -6.52 -4.62 20.68
C ALA A 172 -8.00 -4.56 21.08
N THR A 173 -8.53 -3.34 21.17
CA THR A 173 -9.92 -3.08 21.59
C THR A 173 -10.91 -3.06 20.44
N GLN A 174 -10.43 -2.94 19.19
CA GLN A 174 -11.22 -2.84 17.97
C GLN A 174 -12.13 -1.60 17.91
N LYS A 175 -11.87 -0.61 18.77
CA LYS A 175 -12.65 0.61 18.85
C LYS A 175 -12.03 1.70 17.99
N MET A 176 -12.90 2.50 17.35
CA MET A 176 -12.49 3.73 16.68
C MET A 176 -12.01 4.73 17.73
N LYS A 177 -10.79 5.23 17.58
CA LYS A 177 -10.20 6.25 18.47
C LYS A 177 -10.42 7.67 17.94
N ALA A 178 -10.36 7.84 16.63
CA ALA A 178 -10.47 9.14 15.98
C ALA A 178 -10.99 9.02 14.54
N GLU A 179 -11.65 10.07 14.07
CA GLU A 179 -11.93 10.31 12.65
C GLU A 179 -11.47 11.74 12.32
N VAL A 180 -10.79 11.89 11.19
CA VAL A 180 -10.42 13.18 10.63
C VAL A 180 -10.96 13.23 9.21
N ARG A 181 -11.59 14.35 8.84
CA ARG A 181 -12.01 14.60 7.46
C ARG A 181 -11.11 15.68 6.88
N ASN A 182 -10.39 15.36 5.81
CA ASN A 182 -9.60 16.34 5.09
C ASN A 182 -10.24 16.64 3.73
N GLY A 183 -11.22 17.53 3.75
CA GLY A 183 -11.95 17.93 2.55
C GLY A 183 -12.66 16.76 1.87
N SER A 184 -12.87 16.89 0.56
CA SER A 184 -13.51 15.88 -0.30
C SER A 184 -12.50 15.14 -1.18
N ALA A 185 -11.20 15.36 -1.00
CA ALA A 185 -10.16 14.70 -1.76
C ALA A 185 -10.03 13.24 -1.34
N MET A 186 -9.96 12.32 -2.29
CA MET A 186 -9.78 10.90 -1.99
C MET A 186 -8.42 10.67 -1.30
N VAL A 187 -8.43 9.95 -0.18
CA VAL A 187 -7.17 9.46 0.41
C VAL A 187 -6.68 8.30 -0.45
N TRP A 188 -5.60 8.48 -1.20
CA TRP A 188 -5.14 7.46 -2.15
C TRP A 188 -4.08 6.53 -1.56
N ASP A 189 -3.23 7.03 -0.67
CA ASP A 189 -2.26 6.21 0.07
C ASP A 189 -1.98 6.76 1.45
N ILE A 190 -1.57 5.87 2.36
CA ILE A 190 -1.19 6.17 3.73
C ILE A 190 0.07 5.38 4.05
N VAL A 191 1.07 6.05 4.63
CA VAL A 191 2.31 5.42 5.07
C VAL A 191 2.71 5.95 6.44
N PHE A 192 2.90 5.04 7.39
CA PHE A 192 3.50 5.39 8.68
C PHE A 192 4.99 5.65 8.53
N THR A 193 5.46 6.66 9.25
CA THR A 193 6.86 7.08 9.29
C THR A 193 7.25 7.38 10.74
N PRO A 194 8.55 7.38 11.09
CA PRO A 194 9.01 7.84 12.39
C PRO A 194 8.54 9.25 12.76
N GLN A 195 8.24 10.11 11.77
CA GLN A 195 7.80 11.49 11.97
C GLN A 195 6.27 11.63 12.13
N GLY A 196 5.49 10.58 11.86
CA GLY A 196 4.03 10.63 11.85
C GLY A 196 3.41 9.81 10.72
N LEU A 197 2.21 10.20 10.29
CA LEU A 197 1.48 9.56 9.20
C LEU A 197 1.56 10.42 7.94
N VAL A 198 2.15 9.90 6.87
CA VAL A 198 2.10 10.54 5.57
C VAL A 198 0.82 10.08 4.88
N VAL A 199 0.02 11.05 4.46
CA VAL A 199 -1.25 10.83 3.77
C VAL A 199 -1.15 11.46 2.39
N GLY A 200 -1.37 10.64 1.37
CA GLY A 200 -1.51 11.09 0.00
C GLY A 200 -2.97 11.39 -0.33
N GLU A 201 -3.24 12.57 -0.87
CA GLU A 201 -4.60 13.03 -1.21
C GLU A 201 -4.71 13.35 -2.70
N ARG A 202 -5.79 12.86 -3.30
CA ARG A 202 -6.12 13.01 -4.73
C ARG A 202 -7.43 13.79 -4.84
N GLY A 203 -7.32 15.09 -5.08
CA GLY A 203 -8.43 16.04 -5.21
C GLY A 203 -8.34 16.90 -6.48
N GLN A 204 -9.02 18.06 -6.49
CA GLN A 204 -8.85 19.07 -7.54
C GLN A 204 -7.38 19.48 -7.59
N SER A 205 -6.77 19.29 -8.77
CA SER A 205 -5.33 19.37 -9.01
C SER A 205 -4.64 20.55 -8.30
N PRO A 206 -3.46 20.36 -7.68
CA PRO A 206 -2.62 19.15 -7.73
C PRO A 206 -2.81 18.16 -6.56
N ALA A 207 -2.41 16.91 -6.75
CA ALA A 207 -2.29 15.92 -5.68
C ALA A 207 -1.29 16.38 -4.60
N THR A 208 -1.52 15.99 -3.35
CA THR A 208 -0.74 16.44 -2.19
C THR A 208 -0.25 15.28 -1.34
N LEU A 209 0.91 15.48 -0.70
CA LEU A 209 1.38 14.69 0.44
C LEU A 209 1.26 15.55 1.69
N THR A 210 0.57 15.06 2.70
CA THR A 210 0.37 15.74 3.98
C THR A 210 0.97 14.89 5.10
N LEU A 211 1.78 15.49 5.97
CA LEU A 211 2.24 14.87 7.20
C LEU A 211 1.23 15.17 8.30
N TYR A 212 0.77 14.11 8.97
CA TYR A 212 -0.04 14.19 10.16
C TYR A 212 0.78 13.80 11.38
N ASP A 213 0.63 14.58 12.44
CA ASP A 213 1.11 14.17 13.74
C ASP A 213 0.21 13.05 14.25
N VAL A 214 0.89 11.97 14.61
CA VAL A 214 0.28 10.79 15.18
C VAL A 214 0.59 10.81 16.67
N PRO A 215 -0.41 10.92 17.55
CA PRO A 215 -0.18 10.73 18.96
C PRO A 215 0.42 9.34 19.16
N SER A 216 1.65 9.27 19.66
CA SER A 216 2.23 8.01 20.10
C SER A 216 1.24 7.40 21.09
N ILE A 217 0.75 6.19 20.80
CA ILE A 217 -0.23 5.50 21.67
C ILE A 217 0.31 5.38 23.12
N ARG A 218 1.62 5.46 23.32
CA ARG A 218 2.27 5.50 24.64
C ARG A 218 1.96 6.75 25.47
N ASN A 219 1.75 7.92 24.85
CA ASN A 219 1.60 9.20 25.56
C ASN A 219 0.13 9.58 25.82
N SER A 220 -0.85 8.77 25.39
CA SER A 220 -2.26 9.06 25.60
C SER A 220 -2.74 8.83 27.05
N ALA A 221 -1.93 8.15 27.88
CA ALA A 221 -2.29 7.87 29.28
C ALA A 221 -1.97 9.01 30.25
N GLN A 222 -1.28 10.08 29.82
CA GLN A 222 -0.73 11.11 30.73
C GLN A 222 -0.89 12.56 30.24
N ARG A 223 -1.98 12.91 29.54
CA ARG A 223 -2.28 14.34 29.29
C ARG A 223 -3.33 14.84 30.30
N PRO A 224 -2.94 15.63 31.32
CA PRO A 224 -3.91 16.37 32.11
C PRO A 224 -4.60 17.40 31.20
N GLY A 225 -5.94 17.49 31.25
CA GLY A 225 -6.69 18.55 30.56
C GLY A 225 -7.58 18.14 29.37
N GLY A 226 -8.03 16.87 29.29
CA GLY A 226 -9.19 16.51 28.46
C GLY A 226 -9.04 16.63 26.94
N GLN A 227 -7.89 17.02 26.41
CA GLN A 227 -7.67 17.08 24.97
C GLN A 227 -7.57 15.67 24.40
N LYS A 228 -8.57 15.28 23.60
CA LYS A 228 -8.59 14.02 22.85
C LYS A 228 -7.32 13.94 21.98
N PRO A 229 -6.56 12.83 22.03
CA PRO A 229 -5.46 12.60 21.09
C PRO A 229 -6.08 12.38 19.71
N LEU A 230 -6.06 13.41 18.87
CA LEU A 230 -6.56 13.34 17.51
C LEU A 230 -5.38 13.29 16.54
N LEU A 231 -5.56 12.58 15.43
CA LEU A 231 -4.75 12.79 14.23
C LEU A 231 -4.86 14.28 13.88
N GLN A 232 -3.75 15.00 13.85
CA GLN A 232 -3.74 16.41 13.53
C GLN A 232 -2.87 16.65 12.31
N LYS A 233 -3.39 17.43 11.35
CA LYS A 233 -2.61 17.85 10.19
C LYS A 233 -1.44 18.69 10.70
N LYS A 234 -0.21 18.23 10.46
CA LYS A 234 1.00 18.94 10.87
C LYS A 234 1.43 19.92 9.80
N THR A 235 1.63 19.42 8.59
CA THR A 235 2.08 20.24 7.46
C THR A 235 1.81 19.55 6.13
N GLN A 236 1.66 20.33 5.07
CA GLN A 236 1.71 19.80 3.71
C GLN A 236 3.18 19.63 3.32
N ILE A 237 3.56 18.40 2.96
CA ILE A 237 4.91 18.04 2.55
C ILE A 237 5.14 18.51 1.11
N ALA A 238 4.28 18.10 0.19
CA ALA A 238 4.50 18.36 -1.23
C ALA A 238 3.18 18.48 -1.99
N SER A 239 3.21 19.23 -3.08
CA SER A 239 2.10 19.35 -4.05
C SER A 239 2.66 19.56 -5.44
N GLY A 240 1.96 19.04 -6.46
CA GLY A 240 2.32 19.30 -7.85
C GLY A 240 3.66 18.69 -8.28
N LEU A 241 4.11 17.63 -7.61
CA LEU A 241 5.36 16.94 -7.95
C LEU A 241 5.36 16.34 -9.37
N HIS A 242 4.18 15.95 -9.85
CA HIS A 242 3.95 15.40 -11.18
C HIS A 242 2.79 16.15 -11.86
N ILE A 243 2.84 16.23 -13.19
CA ILE A 243 1.87 16.95 -14.04
C ILE A 243 0.46 16.32 -14.05
N ALA A 244 0.33 15.04 -13.67
CA ALA A 244 -0.97 14.46 -13.38
C ALA A 244 -0.87 13.44 -12.23
N MET A 245 -1.91 12.62 -12.08
CA MET A 245 -2.18 11.82 -10.89
C MET A 245 -0.97 10.97 -10.46
N TRP A 246 -0.73 10.91 -9.15
CA TRP A 246 0.31 10.05 -8.57
C TRP A 246 -0.25 8.66 -8.36
N ASP A 247 0.55 7.65 -8.67
CA ASP A 247 0.07 6.26 -8.65
C ASP A 247 0.81 5.39 -7.65
N LYS A 248 2.01 5.79 -7.22
CA LYS A 248 2.81 5.04 -6.25
C LYS A 248 3.57 5.98 -5.32
N LEU A 249 3.63 5.62 -4.02
CA LEU A 249 4.43 6.26 -2.98
C LEU A 249 5.26 5.19 -2.27
N ALA A 250 6.54 5.47 -2.09
CA ALA A 250 7.42 4.73 -1.20
C ALA A 250 8.09 5.68 -0.22
N ILE A 251 8.23 5.25 1.03
CA ILE A 251 8.98 5.96 2.05
C ILE A 251 10.21 5.12 2.41
N SER A 252 11.35 5.77 2.54
CA SER A 252 12.58 5.12 2.99
C SER A 252 12.39 4.54 4.41
N PRO A 253 13.04 3.41 4.77
CA PRO A 253 12.88 2.79 6.10
C PRO A 253 13.14 3.73 7.29
N GLN A 254 14.06 4.68 7.12
CA GLN A 254 14.39 5.69 8.14
C GLN A 254 13.39 6.88 8.19
N GLY A 255 12.41 6.93 7.29
CA GLY A 255 11.45 8.04 7.17
C GLY A 255 12.05 9.36 6.68
N ARG A 256 13.22 9.35 6.06
CA ARG A 256 13.89 10.60 5.65
C ARG A 256 13.55 11.03 4.23
N PHE A 257 13.19 10.08 3.38
CA PHE A 257 12.98 10.28 1.96
C PHE A 257 11.66 9.66 1.51
N PHE A 258 11.04 10.30 0.52
CA PHE A 258 9.94 9.71 -0.24
C PHE A 258 10.38 9.52 -1.70
N ALA A 259 9.72 8.58 -2.38
CA ALA A 259 9.73 8.45 -3.82
C ALA A 259 8.28 8.39 -4.31
N THR A 260 7.96 9.09 -5.38
CA THR A 260 6.65 9.03 -6.04
C THR A 260 6.81 8.81 -7.54
N ALA A 261 5.91 8.01 -8.11
CA ALA A 261 5.83 7.78 -9.56
C ALA A 261 4.42 8.14 -10.06
N SER A 262 4.36 8.68 -11.28
CA SER A 262 3.10 9.03 -11.96
C SER A 262 2.96 8.26 -13.27
N TYR A 263 1.72 7.84 -13.56
CA TYR A 263 1.29 7.15 -14.77
C TYR A 263 1.21 8.09 -15.98
N SER A 264 0.99 9.38 -15.75
CA SER A 264 0.67 10.34 -16.80
C SER A 264 1.91 11.02 -17.35
N GLY A 265 2.60 10.35 -18.27
CA GLY A 265 3.51 10.96 -19.25
C GLY A 265 4.82 11.54 -18.74
N ALA A 266 4.94 11.81 -17.43
CA ALA A 266 6.13 12.42 -16.83
C ALA A 266 7.34 11.48 -16.82
N ARG A 267 7.14 10.17 -17.05
CA ARG A 267 8.19 9.13 -17.18
C ARG A 267 9.29 9.26 -16.13
N GLU A 268 8.92 9.70 -14.94
CA GLU A 268 9.87 10.04 -13.90
C GLU A 268 9.44 9.49 -12.55
N ILE A 269 10.45 9.16 -11.75
CA ILE A 269 10.29 8.93 -10.32
C ILE A 269 10.91 10.13 -9.61
N VAL A 270 10.08 10.85 -8.86
CA VAL A 270 10.54 11.97 -8.04
C VAL A 270 10.95 11.43 -6.68
N VAL A 271 12.20 11.68 -6.30
CA VAL A 271 12.72 11.37 -4.97
C VAL A 271 12.91 12.68 -4.22
N GLY A 272 12.47 12.77 -2.97
CA GLY A 272 12.57 14.00 -2.18
C GLY A 272 12.75 13.78 -0.69
N HIS A 273 13.07 14.84 0.03
CA HIS A 273 13.14 14.84 1.49
C HIS A 273 11.75 14.87 2.11
N LEU A 274 11.47 13.96 3.03
CA LEU A 274 10.14 13.84 3.62
C LEU A 274 9.77 15.03 4.53
N SER A 275 10.72 15.55 5.30
CA SER A 275 10.45 16.63 6.25
C SER A 275 10.24 17.98 5.59
N THR A 276 10.83 18.20 4.41
CA THR A 276 10.79 19.50 3.71
C THR A 276 9.96 19.47 2.44
N GLY A 277 9.67 18.29 1.88
CA GLY A 277 9.02 18.15 0.58
C GLY A 277 9.89 18.42 -0.63
N VAL A 278 11.13 18.89 -0.41
CA VAL A 278 12.04 19.31 -1.47
C VAL A 278 12.44 18.10 -2.32
N PRO A 279 12.20 18.13 -3.64
CA PRO A 279 12.72 17.13 -4.56
C PRO A 279 14.25 17.12 -4.56
N LEU A 280 14.84 15.94 -4.44
CA LEU A 280 16.28 15.69 -4.53
C LEU A 280 16.70 15.27 -5.93
N ALA A 281 15.88 14.48 -6.60
CA ALA A 281 16.15 14.00 -7.95
C ALA A 281 14.85 13.67 -8.67
N ARG A 282 14.92 13.78 -10.00
CA ARG A 282 13.94 13.27 -10.95
C ARG A 282 14.64 12.18 -11.76
N LEU A 283 14.22 10.94 -11.57
CA LEU A 283 14.82 9.77 -12.22
C LEU A 283 13.96 9.42 -13.43
N GLU A 284 14.49 9.61 -14.64
CA GLU A 284 13.79 9.19 -15.85
C GLU A 284 13.75 7.66 -15.93
N VAL A 285 12.59 7.10 -16.27
CA VAL A 285 12.36 5.66 -16.40
C VAL A 285 11.84 5.32 -17.79
N ASP A 286 12.48 4.35 -18.43
CA ASP A 286 12.05 3.83 -19.75
C ASP A 286 10.90 2.81 -19.62
N MET A 287 9.86 3.22 -18.91
CA MET A 287 8.67 2.41 -18.63
C MET A 287 7.42 3.19 -19.03
N PHE A 288 6.53 2.60 -19.82
CA PHE A 288 5.22 3.24 -20.06
C PHE A 288 4.37 3.22 -18.80
N ARG A 289 4.67 2.34 -17.84
CA ARG A 289 3.98 2.22 -16.56
C ARG A 289 4.90 1.71 -15.47
N VAL A 290 4.99 2.46 -14.37
CA VAL A 290 5.61 2.01 -13.12
C VAL A 290 4.54 1.33 -12.26
N GLU A 291 4.68 0.02 -12.06
CA GLU A 291 3.74 -0.81 -11.30
C GLU A 291 4.07 -0.83 -9.80
N SER A 292 5.33 -0.66 -9.43
CA SER A 292 5.75 -0.57 -8.04
C SER A 292 7.05 0.19 -7.89
N ILE A 293 7.19 0.86 -6.75
CA ILE A 293 8.45 1.47 -6.29
C ILE A 293 8.67 1.11 -4.83
N ALA A 294 9.92 0.91 -4.44
CA ALA A 294 10.27 0.67 -3.06
C ALA A 294 11.75 0.92 -2.80
N PHE A 295 12.03 1.42 -1.60
CA PHE A 295 13.39 1.49 -1.09
C PHE A 295 13.87 0.11 -0.65
N SER A 296 15.16 -0.15 -0.80
CA SER A 296 15.80 -1.31 -0.18
C SER A 296 15.72 -1.21 1.35
N PRO A 297 15.81 -2.34 2.09
CA PRO A 297 15.72 -2.35 3.55
C PRO A 297 16.75 -1.46 4.27
N ASP A 298 17.93 -1.30 3.69
CA ASP A 298 18.98 -0.38 4.16
C ASP A 298 18.76 1.08 3.72
N GLY A 299 17.77 1.34 2.86
CA GLY A 299 17.44 2.65 2.31
C GLY A 299 18.47 3.20 1.30
N THR A 300 19.41 2.38 0.82
CA THR A 300 20.49 2.84 -0.08
C THR A 300 20.13 2.77 -1.55
N ARG A 301 19.09 2.02 -1.92
CA ARG A 301 18.61 1.86 -3.29
C ARG A 301 17.12 2.13 -3.38
N LEU A 302 16.68 2.55 -4.56
CA LEU A 302 15.28 2.64 -4.96
C LEU A 302 15.08 1.70 -6.15
N THR A 303 14.26 0.68 -5.97
CA THR A 303 13.88 -0.24 -7.05
C THR A 303 12.51 0.17 -7.57
N CYS A 304 12.38 0.23 -8.89
CA CYS A 304 11.11 0.30 -9.58
C CYS A 304 10.92 -0.92 -10.46
N ILE A 305 9.66 -1.33 -10.59
CA ILE A 305 9.25 -2.42 -11.45
C ILE A 305 8.09 -1.92 -12.29
N GLY A 306 8.14 -2.18 -13.58
CA GLY A 306 7.14 -1.71 -14.53
C GLY A 306 7.22 -2.44 -15.86
N HIS A 307 6.57 -1.90 -16.86
CA HIS A 307 6.63 -2.44 -18.22
C HIS A 307 7.47 -1.55 -19.12
N SER A 308 8.47 -2.15 -19.76
CA SER A 308 9.39 -1.48 -20.67
C SER A 308 8.66 -0.88 -21.87
N MET A 309 9.06 0.32 -22.28
CA MET A 309 8.61 0.94 -23.52
C MET A 309 9.01 0.14 -24.76
N ALA A 310 10.20 -0.46 -24.75
CA ALA A 310 10.80 -1.05 -25.95
C ALA A 310 10.06 -2.31 -26.42
N ASN A 311 9.59 -3.14 -25.50
CA ASN A 311 9.03 -4.46 -25.82
C ASN A 311 7.77 -4.82 -25.00
N GLY A 312 7.33 -3.94 -24.10
CA GLY A 312 6.18 -4.19 -23.22
C GLY A 312 6.40 -5.24 -22.12
N GLN A 313 7.59 -5.84 -22.07
CA GLN A 313 7.93 -6.83 -21.05
C GLN A 313 8.17 -6.17 -19.70
N MET A 314 8.03 -6.96 -18.64
CA MET A 314 8.30 -6.50 -17.29
C MET A 314 9.80 -6.21 -17.14
N GLN A 315 10.12 -5.06 -16.56
CA GLN A 315 11.47 -4.60 -16.32
C GLN A 315 11.61 -4.18 -14.86
N VAL A 316 12.73 -4.55 -14.27
CA VAL A 316 13.16 -4.13 -12.93
C VAL A 316 14.35 -3.19 -13.11
N VAL A 317 14.29 -2.01 -12.50
CA VAL A 317 15.42 -1.07 -12.48
C VAL A 317 15.68 -0.64 -11.05
N SER A 318 16.95 -0.68 -10.64
CA SER A 318 17.39 -0.23 -9.33
C SER A 318 18.34 0.93 -9.46
N TYR A 319 17.99 2.03 -8.82
CA TYR A 319 18.81 3.23 -8.70
C TYR A 319 19.50 3.24 -7.34
N ARG A 320 20.76 3.71 -7.29
CA ARG A 320 21.32 4.14 -6.01
C ARG A 320 20.48 5.34 -5.54
N ARG A 321 20.04 5.34 -4.28
CA ARG A 321 19.30 6.46 -3.72
C ARG A 321 20.17 7.71 -3.87
N PRO A 322 19.66 8.80 -4.47
CA PRO A 322 20.38 10.07 -4.54
C PRO A 322 20.83 10.49 -3.15
N THR A 323 22.14 10.66 -2.98
CA THR A 323 22.69 11.36 -1.83
C THR A 323 22.66 12.86 -2.13
N PRO A 324 22.44 13.72 -1.12
CA PRO A 324 22.78 15.12 -1.24
C PRO A 324 24.32 15.21 -1.28
N GLU A 325 24.94 14.85 -2.40
CA GLU A 325 26.33 15.18 -2.66
C GLU A 325 26.41 16.62 -3.12
N LYS A 326 27.34 17.35 -2.50
CA LYS A 326 27.57 18.79 -2.58
C LYS A 326 27.18 19.33 -3.95
N GLN A 327 26.28 20.31 -3.95
CA GLN A 327 26.28 21.32 -5.01
C GLN A 327 27.70 21.89 -5.04
N THR A 328 28.56 21.35 -5.90
CA THR A 328 29.78 22.05 -6.30
C THR A 328 29.30 23.32 -6.97
N ARG A 329 29.71 24.44 -6.37
CA ARG A 329 29.54 25.81 -6.87
C ARG A 329 29.91 25.92 -8.34
#